data_AF-A0A1G9GGV6-F1
#
_entry.id   AF-A0A1G9GGV6-F1
#
_cell.length_a   1.000
_cell.length_b   1.000
_cell.length_c   1.000
_cell.angle_alpha   90.00
_cell.angle_beta   90.00
_cell.angle_gamma   90.00
#
_symmetry.space_group_name_H-M   'P 1'
#
loop_
_entity.id
_entity.type
_entity.pdbx_description
1 polymer ?
#
loop_
_entity_poly.entity_id
_entity_poly.type
_entity_poly.pdbx_seq_one_letter_code
_entity_poly.pdbx_strand_id
1 'polypeptide(L)' 'MTIGKVGTLEVDFVASKADEIVYYQVSATIMDEKTKERELRPLQSITDNYPKYILTMDNTVFNDFSGIKVKNIIDFLLE' A
#
# COMPACT_ATOMS: atom_id res chain seq x y z
N MET A 1 15.22 6.69 -3.87
CA MET A 1 14.10 5.76 -3.66
C MET A 1 14.69 4.44 -3.19
N THR A 2 14.20 3.91 -2.07
CA THR A 2 14.67 2.64 -1.50
C THR A 2 13.50 1.67 -1.52
N ILE A 3 13.70 0.48 -2.08
CA ILE A 3 12.72 -0.62 -2.04
C ILE A 3 12.71 -1.18 -0.62
N GLY A 4 11.53 -1.32 -0.02
CA GLY A 4 11.39 -1.90 1.32
C GLY A 4 11.31 -3.41 1.26
N LYS A 5 12.29 -4.12 1.83
CA LYS A 5 12.25 -5.58 1.92
C LYS A 5 11.70 -6.03 3.26
N VAL A 6 10.54 -6.69 3.27
CA VAL A 6 9.94 -7.30 4.47
C VAL A 6 9.93 -8.81 4.27
N GLY A 7 10.97 -9.49 4.76
CA GLY A 7 11.16 -10.92 4.52
C GLY A 7 11.46 -11.25 3.06
N THR A 8 10.64 -12.10 2.43
CA THR A 8 10.69 -12.43 0.99
C THR A 8 9.69 -11.62 0.15
N LEU A 9 8.87 -10.79 0.77
CA LEU A 9 7.89 -9.95 0.10
C LEU A 9 8.43 -8.52 0.03
N GLU A 10 8.39 -7.93 -1.16
CA GLU A 10 8.86 -6.57 -1.42
C GLU A 10 7.67 -5.62 -1.38
N VAL A 11 7.82 -4.53 -0.63
CA VAL A 11 6.91 -3.39 -0.66
C VAL A 11 7.50 -2.39 -1.64
N ASP A 12 6.68 -1.88 -2.57
CA ASP A 12 7.16 -1.00 -3.64
C ASP A 12 7.87 0.24 -3.09
N PHE A 13 7.26 0.91 -2.11
CA PHE A 13 7.84 2.10 -1.50
C PHE A 13 7.67 2.12 0.01
N VAL A 14 8.76 2.54 0.67
CA VAL A 14 8.76 2.91 2.08
C VAL A 14 9.18 4.36 2.16
N ALA A 15 8.26 5.22 2.60
CA ALA A 15 8.57 6.60 2.91
C ALA A 15 8.92 6.70 4.39
N SER A 16 9.96 7.45 4.71
CA SER A 16 10.32 7.76 6.10
C SER A 16 10.62 9.24 6.26
N LYS A 17 10.12 9.82 7.35
CA LYS A 17 10.42 11.19 7.75
C LYS A 17 10.55 11.25 9.26
N ALA A 18 11.77 11.55 9.74
CA ALA A 18 12.11 11.43 11.16
C ALA A 18 11.73 10.03 11.71
N ASP A 19 10.77 9.95 12.63
CA ASP A 19 10.29 8.71 13.25
C ASP A 19 8.97 8.19 12.64
N GLU A 20 8.48 8.81 11.57
CA GLU A 20 7.30 8.34 10.84
C GLU A 20 7.74 7.45 9.68
N ILE A 21 7.22 6.22 9.63
CA ILE A 21 7.35 5.31 8.49
C ILE A 21 5.97 5.14 7.86
N VAL A 22 5.92 5.09 6.53
CA VAL A 22 4.71 4.80 5.77
C VAL A 22 5.03 3.81 4.66
N TYR A 23 4.19 2.80 4.51
CA TYR A 23 4.32 1.76 3.50
C TYR A 23 3.31 1.97 2.37
N TYR A 24 3.77 1.84 1.12
CA TYR A 24 2.94 1.95 -0.07
C TYR A 24 3.15 0.75 -0.99
N GLN A 25 2.03 0.16 -1.40
CA GLN A 25 1.95 -0.78 -2.53
C GLN A 25 1.23 -0.09 -3.69
N VAL A 26 1.66 -0.32 -4.93
CA VAL A 26 1.11 0.32 -6.12
C VAL A 26 0.58 -0.73 -7.09
N SER A 27 -0.66 -0.56 -7.54
CA SER A 27 -1.25 -1.39 -8.59
C SER A 27 -2.05 -0.56 -9.56
N ALA A 28 -2.19 -1.00 -10.81
CA ALA A 28 -3.11 -0.36 -11.75
C ALA A 28 -4.57 -0.58 -11.33
N THR A 29 -4.89 -1.77 -10.84
CA THR A 29 -6.23 -2.14 -10.36
C THR A 29 -6.15 -3.22 -9.28
N ILE A 30 -7.09 -3.21 -8.36
CA ILE A 30 -7.31 -4.26 -7.35
C ILE A 30 -8.75 -4.81 -7.41
N MET A 31 -9.45 -4.61 -8.52
CA MET A 31 -10.83 -5.10 -8.70
C MET A 31 -10.91 -6.63 -8.70
N ASP A 32 -9.87 -7.30 -9.21
CA ASP A 32 -9.76 -8.76 -9.15
C ASP A 32 -9.30 -9.22 -7.76
N GLU A 33 -10.05 -10.15 -7.17
CA GLU A 33 -9.81 -10.60 -5.79
C GLU A 33 -8.43 -11.25 -5.61
N LYS A 34 -7.94 -12.01 -6.60
CA LYS A 34 -6.59 -12.60 -6.55
C LYS A 34 -5.50 -11.54 -6.59
N THR A 35 -5.68 -10.55 -7.47
CA THR A 35 -4.76 -9.41 -7.58
C THR A 35 -4.74 -8.66 -6.26
N LYS A 36 -5.90 -8.34 -5.71
CA LYS A 36 -6.05 -7.68 -4.41
C LYS A 36 -5.36 -8.43 -3.27
N GLU A 37 -5.60 -9.73 -3.13
CA GLU A 37 -4.95 -10.55 -2.08
C GLU A 37 -3.43 -10.54 -2.23
N ARG A 38 -2.93 -10.61 -3.47
CA ARG A 38 -1.50 -10.56 -3.75
C ARG A 38 -0.88 -9.22 -3.36
N GLU A 39 -1.53 -8.11 -3.65
CA GLU A 39 -1.04 -6.76 -3.30
C GLU A 39 -1.19 -6.45 -1.80
N LEU A 40 -2.19 -7.03 -1.12
CA LEU A 40 -2.38 -6.86 0.33
C LEU A 40 -1.36 -7.67 1.14
N ARG A 41 -0.93 -8.84 0.64
CA ARG A 41 -0.10 -9.79 1.39
C ARG A 41 1.22 -9.20 1.93
N PRO A 42 2.01 -8.42 1.16
CA PRO A 42 3.22 -7.77 1.68
C PRO A 42 2.90 -6.84 2.85
N LEU A 43 1.88 -5.99 2.73
CA LEU A 43 1.49 -5.02 3.75
C LEU A 43 0.94 -5.70 5.01
N GLN A 44 0.16 -6.77 4.86
CA GLN A 44 -0.36 -7.56 5.98
C GLN A 44 0.73 -8.31 6.75
N SER A 45 1.84 -8.65 6.09
CA SER A 45 2.98 -9.33 6.74
C SER A 45 3.78 -8.42 7.66
N ILE A 46 3.59 -7.11 7.56
CA ILE A 46 4.24 -6.10 8.39
C ILE A 46 3.47 -5.97 9.69
N THR A 47 4.11 -6.35 10.80
CA THR A 47 3.48 -6.41 12.13
C THR A 47 3.60 -5.13 12.95
N ASP A 48 4.12 -4.05 12.38
CA ASP A 48 4.15 -2.74 13.03
C ASP A 48 2.81 -2.00 12.93
N ASN A 49 2.73 -0.88 13.65
CA ASN A 49 1.56 0.00 13.68
C ASN A 49 1.69 1.21 12.76
N TYR A 50 2.66 1.22 11.84
CA TYR A 50 2.82 2.32 10.90
C TYR A 50 1.72 2.30 9.83
N PRO A 51 1.34 3.47 9.28
CA PRO A 51 0.37 3.57 8.21
C PRO A 51 0.75 2.77 6.95
N LYS A 52 -0.23 2.11 6.36
CA LYS A 52 -0.09 1.26 5.17
C LYS A 52 -1.11 1.66 4.12
N TYR A 53 -0.67 1.81 2.87
CA TYR A 53 -1.50 2.28 1.77
C TYR A 53 -1.36 1.40 0.52
N ILE A 54 -2.47 1.21 -0.19
CA ILE A 54 -2.48 0.76 -1.58
C ILE A 54 -2.86 1.96 -2.46
N LEU A 55 -2.00 2.30 -3.40
CA LEU A 55 -2.27 3.29 -4.44
C LEU A 55 -2.75 2.57 -5.70
N THR A 56 -3.95 2.93 -6.17
CA THR A 56 -4.57 2.33 -7.36
C THR A 56 -5.04 3.40 -8.35
N MET A 57 -5.19 3.04 -9.63
CA MET A 57 -5.90 3.89 -10.60
C MET A 57 -7.41 3.65 -10.59
N ASP A 58 -7.91 2.71 -9.79
CA ASP A 58 -9.35 2.49 -9.65
C ASP A 58 -10.04 3.73 -9.07
N ASN A 59 -11.20 4.07 -9.63
CA ASN A 59 -12.04 5.19 -9.16
C ASN A 59 -13.05 4.76 -8.08
N THR A 60 -13.05 3.48 -7.69
CA THR A 60 -13.93 2.91 -6.67
C THR A 60 -13.36 3.13 -5.28
N VAL A 61 -14.20 3.62 -4.37
CA VAL A 61 -13.85 3.83 -2.96
C VAL A 61 -13.77 2.47 -2.24
N PHE A 62 -12.58 1.89 -2.18
CA PHE A 62 -12.32 0.75 -1.31
C PHE A 62 -12.00 1.28 0.09
N ASN A 63 -12.94 1.12 1.03
CA ASN A 63 -12.92 1.91 2.26
C ASN A 63 -11.77 1.58 3.23
N ASP A 64 -11.34 0.33 3.36
CA ASP A 64 -10.22 -0.09 4.23
C ASP A 64 -10.07 -1.63 4.14
N PHE A 65 -8.85 -2.16 4.25
CA PHE A 65 -8.60 -3.59 4.44
C PHE A 65 -7.69 -3.85 5.63
N SER A 66 -8.26 -4.21 6.78
CA SER A 66 -7.50 -4.54 8.00
C SER A 66 -6.52 -3.45 8.44
N GLY A 67 -6.91 -2.18 8.31
CA GLY A 67 -6.08 -1.00 8.59
C GLY A 67 -5.22 -0.53 7.41
N ILE A 68 -5.29 -1.20 6.26
CA ILE A 68 -4.64 -0.79 5.02
C ILE A 68 -5.61 0.09 4.22
N LYS A 69 -5.22 1.34 3.99
CA LYS A 69 -6.03 2.32 3.28
C LYS A 69 -5.81 2.21 1.78
N VAL A 70 -6.87 2.25 1.00
CA VAL A 70 -6.77 2.32 -0.46
C VAL A 70 -7.01 3.76 -0.89
N LYS A 71 -6.12 4.30 -1.72
CA LYS A 71 -6.25 5.64 -2.30
C LYS A 71 -6.10 5.58 -3.81
N ASN A 72 -6.78 6.49 -4.49
CA ASN A 72 -6.47 6.75 -5.89
C ASN A 72 -5.09 7.42 -5.99
N ILE A 73 -4.25 6.98 -6.92
CA ILE A 73 -2.90 7.50 -7.09
C ILE A 73 -2.88 8.96 -7.57
N ILE A 74 -3.86 9.38 -8.37
CA ILE A 74 -3.95 10.76 -8.86
C ILE A 74 -4.30 11.69 -7.70
N ASP A 75 -5.30 11.32 -6.90
CA ASP A 75 -5.66 12.10 -5.70
C ASP A 75 -4.47 12.20 -4.73
N PHE A 76 -3.74 11.10 -4.52
CA PHE A 76 -2.53 11.10 -3.69
C PHE A 76 -1.43 12.03 -4.20
N LEU A 77 -1.26 12.16 -5.51
CA LEU A 77 -0.26 13.04 -6.12
C LEU A 77 -0.66 14.52 -6.11
N LEU A 78 -1.94 14.81 -5.89
CA LEU A 78 -2.50 16.16 -5.84
C LEU A 78 -2.66 16.69 -4.40
N GLU A 79 -2.54 15.82 -3.39
CA GLU A 79 -2.42 16.18 -1.96
C GLU A 79 -1.04 16.82 -1.67
#